data_AF-A0A645H601-F1
#
_entry.id   AF-A0A645H601-F1
#
_cell.length_a   1.000
_cell.length_b   1.000
_cell.length_c   1.000
_cell.angle_alpha   90.00
_cell.angle_beta   90.00
_cell.angle_gamma   90.00
#
_symmetry.space_group_name_H-M   'P 1'
#
loop_
_entity.id
_entity.type
_entity.pdbx_description
1 polymer ?
#
loop_
_entity_poly.entity_id
_entity_poly.type
_entity_poly.pdbx_seq_one_letter_code
_entity_poly.pdbx_strand_id
1 'polypeptide(L)'
;MQPFIPTESLTPPAGSTHYKIVAAAMDINFESGTFVSEKNATPIQPIDTVMTAPLQLNNNLPENSVNPLFLVFGINFYQEVNGIFYELKNGIYNALKIVNISGTP
;
A
#
# COMPACT_ATOMS: atom_id res chain seq x y z
N MET A 1 8.78 5.50 -5.50
CA MET A 1 8.98 6.19 -4.20
C MET A 1 10.46 6.32 -3.95
N GLN A 2 10.91 7.47 -3.46
CA GLN A 2 12.32 7.66 -3.12
C GLN A 2 12.72 6.74 -1.94
N PRO A 3 13.98 6.28 -1.89
CA PRO A 3 14.57 5.64 -0.72
C PRO A 3 14.29 6.40 0.58
N PHE A 4 14.09 5.67 1.68
CA PHE A 4 13.87 6.24 3.01
C PHE A 4 14.45 5.32 4.09
N ILE A 5 14.61 5.83 5.32
CA ILE A 5 15.01 5.01 6.48
C ILE A 5 13.73 4.67 7.27
N PRO A 6 13.37 3.37 7.44
CA PRO A 6 12.10 2.97 8.04
C PRO A 6 11.87 3.51 9.45
N THR A 7 12.87 3.44 10.32
CA THR A 7 12.79 3.93 11.71
C THR A 7 12.61 5.44 11.84
N GLU A 8 12.99 6.21 10.81
CA GLU A 8 12.83 7.68 10.79
C GLU A 8 11.54 8.13 10.10
N SER A 9 10.99 7.29 9.21
CA SER A 9 9.89 7.67 8.32
C SER A 9 8.55 7.04 8.68
N LEU A 10 8.56 5.99 9.50
CA LEU A 10 7.36 5.24 9.89
C LEU A 10 7.06 5.44 11.38
N THR A 11 5.77 5.49 11.71
CA THR A 11 5.29 5.46 13.10
C THR A 11 4.55 4.14 13.34
N PRO A 12 5.27 3.00 13.50
CA PRO A 12 4.64 1.70 13.63
C PRO A 12 3.96 1.53 15.01
N PRO A 13 2.94 0.66 15.11
CA PRO A 13 2.43 0.19 16.39
C PRO A 13 3.52 -0.43 17.26
N ALA A 14 3.33 -0.39 18.58
CA ALA A 14 4.16 -1.13 19.51
C ALA A 14 4.16 -2.64 19.16
N GLY A 15 5.35 -3.26 19.18
CA GLY A 15 5.54 -4.67 18.84
C GLY A 15 5.74 -4.97 17.35
N SER A 16 5.64 -3.97 16.46
CA SER A 16 5.97 -4.16 15.05
C SER A 16 7.47 -4.37 14.87
N THR A 17 7.84 -5.38 14.08
CA THR A 17 9.23 -5.60 13.65
C THR A 17 9.39 -5.43 12.15
N HIS A 18 8.30 -5.57 11.39
CA HIS A 18 8.31 -5.52 9.93
C HIS A 18 7.11 -4.73 9.40
N TYR A 19 7.19 -4.35 8.12
CA TYR A 19 6.11 -3.68 7.40
C TYR A 19 6.00 -4.19 5.97
N LYS A 20 4.87 -3.86 5.33
CA LYS A 20 4.62 -4.11 3.92
C LYS A 20 3.89 -2.91 3.33
N ILE A 21 4.38 -2.39 2.22
CA ILE A 21 3.69 -1.32 1.48
C ILE A 21 2.78 -1.97 0.44
N VAL A 22 1.57 -1.44 0.30
CA VAL A 22 0.54 -1.94 -0.60
C VAL A 22 -0.02 -0.78 -1.41
N ALA A 23 -0.25 -1.02 -2.70
CA ALA A 23 -0.96 -0.10 -3.57
C ALA A 23 -2.04 -0.86 -4.35
N ALA A 24 -3.17 -0.21 -4.57
CA ALA A 24 -4.22 -0.72 -5.43
C ALA A 24 -4.76 0.41 -6.30
N ALA A 25 -4.96 0.14 -7.59
CA ALA A 25 -5.62 1.04 -8.51
C ALA A 25 -6.96 0.42 -8.92
N MET A 26 -7.98 1.26 -9.08
CA MET A 26 -9.33 0.86 -9.47
C MET A 26 -9.83 1.77 -10.59
N ASP A 27 -10.43 1.15 -11.60
CA ASP A 27 -11.22 1.77 -12.66
C ASP A 27 -12.68 1.38 -12.40
N ILE A 28 -13.55 2.35 -12.08
CA ILE A 28 -14.90 2.07 -11.61
C ILE A 28 -15.93 2.73 -12.54
N ASN A 29 -16.78 1.91 -13.16
CA ASN A 29 -17.96 2.39 -13.87
C ASN A 29 -19.17 2.37 -12.94
N PHE A 30 -19.60 3.54 -12.48
CA PHE A 30 -20.67 3.66 -11.49
C PHE A 30 -22.07 3.39 -12.08
N GLU A 31 -22.27 3.63 -13.37
CA GLU A 31 -23.55 3.46 -14.07
C GLU A 31 -23.92 1.97 -14.23
N SER A 32 -22.92 1.16 -14.60
CA SER A 32 -23.07 -0.29 -14.74
C SER A 32 -22.76 -1.05 -13.45
N GLY A 33 -22.16 -0.38 -12.44
CA GLY A 33 -21.71 -1.01 -11.20
C GLY A 33 -20.56 -1.99 -11.37
N THR A 34 -19.73 -1.81 -12.41
CA THR A 34 -18.60 -2.70 -12.73
C THR A 34 -17.27 -2.02 -12.41
N PHE A 35 -16.22 -2.83 -12.20
CA PHE A 35 -14.88 -2.30 -11.94
C PHE A 35 -13.78 -3.24 -12.42
N VAL A 36 -12.62 -2.66 -12.72
CA VAL A 36 -11.34 -3.36 -12.88
C VAL A 36 -10.39 -2.85 -11.82
N SER A 37 -9.61 -3.74 -11.20
CA SER A 37 -8.64 -3.33 -10.18
C SER A 37 -7.38 -4.16 -10.25
N GLU A 38 -6.24 -3.53 -9.99
CA GLU A 38 -4.97 -4.21 -9.76
C GLU A 38 -4.43 -3.84 -8.37
N LYS A 39 -3.84 -4.82 -7.68
CA LYS A 39 -3.25 -4.65 -6.34
C LYS A 39 -1.87 -5.27 -6.32
N ASN A 40 -0.89 -4.50 -5.85
CA ASN A 40 0.50 -4.92 -5.74
C ASN A 40 1.04 -4.51 -4.38
N ALA A 41 2.05 -5.23 -3.91
CA ALA A 41 2.67 -4.98 -2.62
C ALA A 41 4.14 -5.34 -2.65
N THR A 42 4.89 -4.76 -1.73
CA THR A 42 6.29 -5.13 -1.50
C THR A 42 6.37 -6.53 -0.87
N PRO A 43 7.55 -7.16 -0.85
CA PRO A 43 7.83 -8.16 0.17
C PRO A 43 7.71 -7.57 1.57
N ILE A 44 7.60 -8.41 2.59
CA ILE A 44 7.70 -7.95 3.98
C ILE A 44 9.14 -7.44 4.21
N GLN A 45 9.27 -6.23 4.75
CA GLN A 45 10.54 -5.54 4.98
C GLN A 45 10.74 -5.28 6.48
N PRO A 46 11.98 -5.31 6.98
CA PRO A 46 12.28 -5.00 8.38
C PRO A 46 12.06 -3.51 8.67
N ILE A 47 11.64 -3.20 9.89
CA ILE A 47 11.69 -1.83 10.42
C ILE A 47 13.06 -1.65 11.06
N ASP A 48 13.99 -1.05 10.34
CA ASP A 48 15.37 -0.85 10.80
C ASP A 48 15.93 0.53 10.42
N THR A 49 17.23 0.73 10.62
CA THR A 49 17.96 1.97 10.32
C THR A 49 18.62 1.94 8.94
N VAL A 50 18.31 0.95 8.10
CA VAL A 50 18.91 0.79 6.77
C VAL A 50 18.08 1.53 5.74
N MET A 51 18.73 2.37 4.92
CA MET A 51 18.06 3.05 3.82
C MET A 51 17.53 2.04 2.80
N THR A 52 16.26 2.15 2.44
CA THR A 52 15.63 1.23 1.48
C THR A 52 16.19 1.41 0.08
N ALA A 53 16.07 0.36 -0.76
CA ALA A 53 16.18 0.54 -2.20
C ALA A 53 15.02 1.41 -2.74
N PRO A 54 15.15 1.99 -3.95
CA PRO A 54 14.03 2.63 -4.63
C PRO A 54 12.86 1.65 -4.77
N LEU A 55 11.67 2.10 -4.37
CA LEU A 55 10.48 1.25 -4.42
C LEU A 55 9.56 1.65 -5.58
N GLN A 56 9.12 0.65 -6.35
CA GLN A 56 8.13 0.81 -7.39
C GLN A 56 7.04 -0.27 -7.26
N LEU A 57 5.78 0.16 -7.26
CA LEU A 57 4.61 -0.70 -7.39
C LEU A 57 3.85 -0.23 -8.63
N ASN A 58 3.63 -1.14 -9.58
CA ASN A 58 2.87 -0.86 -10.78
C ASN A 58 1.49 -1.47 -10.63
N ASN A 59 0.44 -0.68 -10.87
CA ASN A 59 -0.94 -1.14 -10.92
C ASN A 59 -1.50 -0.69 -12.28
N ASN A 60 -1.50 -1.60 -13.24
CA ASN A 60 -1.91 -1.34 -14.60
C ASN A 60 -3.44 -1.45 -14.70
N LEU A 61 -4.05 -0.39 -15.24
CA LEU A 61 -5.47 -0.34 -15.55
C LEU A 61 -5.66 -0.29 -17.07
N PRO A 62 -6.88 -0.55 -17.59
CA PRO A 62 -7.17 -0.41 -19.00
C PRO A 62 -6.74 0.96 -19.53
N GLU A 63 -6.03 0.96 -20.67
CA GLU A 63 -5.62 2.20 -21.33
C GLU A 63 -6.86 2.98 -21.82
N ASN A 64 -6.76 4.31 -21.83
CA ASN A 64 -7.80 5.21 -22.34
C ASN A 64 -9.17 5.06 -21.67
N SER A 65 -9.21 4.62 -20.40
CA SER A 65 -10.46 4.61 -19.63
C SER A 65 -11.03 6.01 -19.45
N VAL A 66 -12.35 6.11 -19.53
CA VAL A 66 -13.13 7.33 -19.25
C VAL A 66 -13.82 7.28 -17.88
N ASN A 67 -13.69 6.15 -17.18
CA ASN A 67 -14.28 5.95 -15.86
C ASN A 67 -13.44 6.66 -14.78
N PRO A 68 -14.03 7.00 -13.62
CA PRO A 68 -13.27 7.41 -12.44
C PRO A 68 -12.22 6.36 -12.03
N LEU A 69 -10.98 6.81 -11.92
CA LEU A 69 -9.83 6.05 -11.48
C LEU A 69 -9.45 6.44 -10.05
N PHE A 70 -9.21 5.45 -9.20
CA PHE A 70 -8.78 5.63 -7.82
C PHE A 70 -7.44 4.96 -7.61
N LEU A 71 -6.51 5.66 -6.97
CA LEU A 71 -5.28 5.07 -6.44
C LEU A 71 -5.33 5.08 -4.92
N VAL A 72 -5.18 3.91 -4.35
CA VAL A 72 -5.12 3.70 -2.90
C VAL A 72 -3.73 3.21 -2.53
N PHE A 73 -3.18 3.79 -1.47
CA PHE A 73 -1.89 3.42 -0.92
C PHE A 73 -2.04 3.10 0.56
N GLY A 74 -1.32 2.09 1.03
CA GLY A 74 -1.37 1.70 2.42
C GLY A 74 -0.12 0.99 2.90
N ILE A 75 -0.08 0.78 4.21
CA ILE A 75 0.97 0.07 4.92
C ILE A 75 0.37 -0.91 5.92
N ASN A 76 0.92 -2.12 5.95
CA ASN A 76 0.61 -3.14 6.95
C ASN A 76 1.83 -3.36 7.83
N PHE A 77 1.60 -3.56 9.13
CA PHE A 77 2.67 -3.86 10.09
C PHE A 77 2.59 -5.31 10.55
N TYR A 78 3.76 -5.87 10.85
CA TYR A 78 3.91 -7.27 11.24
C TYR A 78 4.83 -7.38 12.45
N GLN A 79 4.58 -8.38 13.27
CA GLN A 79 5.49 -8.87 14.28
C GLN A 79 6.05 -10.21 13.83
N GLU A 80 7.37 -10.33 13.83
CA GLU A 80 8.06 -11.59 13.63
C GLU A 80 8.27 -12.29 14.97
N VAL A 81 7.82 -13.54 15.07
CA VAL A 81 8.04 -14.41 16.23
C VAL A 81 8.52 -15.75 15.73
N ASN A 82 9.73 -16.16 16.13
CA ASN A 82 10.36 -17.42 15.71
C ASN A 82 10.38 -17.64 14.19
N GLY A 83 10.65 -16.58 13.42
CA GLY A 83 10.70 -16.64 11.94
C GLY A 83 9.34 -16.57 11.24
N ILE A 84 8.24 -16.42 12.00
CA ILE A 84 6.89 -16.31 11.44
C ILE A 84 6.40 -14.87 11.55
N PHE A 85 5.93 -14.30 10.44
CA PHE A 85 5.37 -12.96 10.38
C PHE A 85 3.87 -12.96 10.65
N TYR A 86 3.48 -12.37 11.76
CA TYR A 86 2.09 -12.17 12.17
C TYR A 86 1.66 -10.74 11.85
N GLU A 87 0.61 -10.59 11.05
CA GLU A 87 0.05 -9.27 10.75
C GLU A 87 -0.57 -8.65 12.01
N LEU A 88 -0.18 -7.43 12.34
CA LEU A 88 -0.74 -6.68 13.46
C LEU A 88 -2.06 -6.04 13.03
N LYS A 89 -3.15 -6.80 13.14
CA LYS A 89 -4.51 -6.38 12.80
C LYS A 89 -5.18 -5.64 13.96
N ASN A 90 -4.56 -4.58 14.45
CA ASN A 90 -5.09 -3.82 15.58
C ASN A 90 -6.09 -2.72 15.18
N GLY A 91 -6.47 -2.62 13.89
CA GLY A 91 -7.55 -1.76 13.39
C GLY A 91 -7.33 -0.25 13.49
N ILE A 92 -6.37 0.19 14.31
CA ILE A 92 -6.10 1.58 14.66
C ILE A 92 -4.92 2.15 13.83
N TYR A 93 -4.07 1.29 13.24
CA TYR A 93 -2.81 1.73 12.63
C TYR A 93 -2.51 1.23 11.21
N ASN A 94 -3.33 0.34 10.64
CA ASN A 94 -3.20 0.03 9.21
C ASN A 94 -3.72 1.23 8.42
N ALA A 95 -2.81 2.10 7.99
CA ALA A 95 -3.16 3.26 7.21
C ALA A 95 -3.45 2.85 5.77
N LEU A 96 -4.64 3.20 5.30
CA LEU A 96 -5.05 3.08 3.91
C LEU A 96 -5.66 4.41 3.50
N LYS A 97 -5.19 5.00 2.41
CA LYS A 97 -5.64 6.30 1.93
C LYS A 97 -5.84 6.28 0.42
N ILE A 98 -6.91 6.91 -0.05
CA ILE A 98 -7.03 7.32 -1.46
C ILE A 98 -6.03 8.46 -1.67
N VAL A 99 -4.96 8.19 -2.41
CA VAL A 99 -3.88 9.14 -2.65
C VAL A 99 -4.03 9.88 -3.97
N ASN A 100 -4.85 9.36 -4.89
CA ASN A 100 -5.20 10.06 -6.11
C ASN A 100 -6.59 9.63 -6.62
N ILE A 101 -7.27 10.56 -7.28
CA ILE A 101 -8.51 10.33 -8.02
C ILE A 101 -8.36 11.04 -9.37
N SER A 102 -8.68 10.34 -10.45
CA SER A 102 -8.70 10.90 -11.80
C SER A 102 -10.03 10.56 -12.46
N GLY A 103 -10.82 11.56 -12.82
CA GLY A 103 -12.09 11.38 -13.51
C GLY A 103 -12.55 12.71 -14.10
N THR A 104 -13.40 12.66 -15.10
CA THR A 104 -14.07 13.85 -15.63
C THR A 104 -15.24 14.25 -14.71
N PRO A 105 -15.49 15.56 -14.50
CA PRO A 105 -16.66 16.04 -13.76
C PRO A 105 -17.99 15.55 -14.32
#